data_AF-A0A7K6QZ18-F1
#
_entry.id   AF-A0A7K6QZ18-F1
#
_cell.length_a   1.000
_cell.length_b   1.000
_cell.length_c   1.000
_cell.angle_alpha   90.00
_cell.angle_beta   90.00
_cell.angle_gamma   90.00
#
_symmetry.space_group_name_H-M   'P 1'
#
loop_
_entity.id
_entity.type
_entity.pdbx_description
1 polymer ?
#
loop_
_entity_poly.entity_id
_entity_poly.type
_entity_poly.pdbx_seq_one_letter_code
_entity_poly.pdbx_strand_id
1 'polypeptide(L)'
;LESETMLLTYLRIKAEKSVAKMEEKAEKNLLMLCEEKRRQQKKLWELKREVLLQEREQKLSEALDKQIEVLTPLVAVCQKFKEQYKSFADSLDATRHELPIKNIHIEGDKQTYLDELGKQLSITQKLLTEIMPNPSEDIAKAHGALKELEEVSQQLNKGLQRSFTEVQNLASEASKEVSLHNQAVCEEKHGVDVVKHWYFS
;
A
#
# COMPACT_ATOMS: atom_id res chain seq x y z
N LEU A 1 -55.90 -62.66 4.31
CA LEU A 1 -55.00 -61.68 4.94
C LEU A 1 -53.56 -61.80 4.46
N GLU A 2 -52.90 -62.96 4.55
CA GLU A 2 -51.47 -63.10 4.21
C GLU A 2 -51.10 -62.75 2.76
N SER A 3 -51.94 -63.08 1.78
CA SER A 3 -51.69 -62.73 0.36
C SER A 3 -51.75 -61.22 0.09
N GLU A 4 -52.56 -60.49 0.85
CA GLU A 4 -52.76 -59.05 0.66
C GLU A 4 -51.62 -58.26 1.31
N THR A 5 -51.20 -58.67 2.51
CA THR A 5 -50.01 -58.10 3.17
C THR A 5 -48.73 -58.37 2.39
N MET A 6 -48.58 -59.54 1.76
CA MET A 6 -47.43 -59.84 0.91
C MET A 6 -47.37 -58.93 -0.33
N LEU A 7 -48.52 -58.69 -1.00
CA LEU A 7 -48.60 -57.80 -2.15
C LEU A 7 -48.27 -56.34 -1.79
N LEU A 8 -48.83 -55.84 -0.68
CA LEU A 8 -48.58 -54.48 -0.20
C LEU A 8 -47.11 -54.28 0.18
N THR A 9 -46.50 -55.27 0.83
CA THR A 9 -45.06 -55.25 1.18
C THR A 9 -44.20 -55.22 -0.08
N TYR A 10 -44.52 -56.03 -1.09
CA TYR A 10 -43.81 -56.03 -2.37
C TYR A 10 -43.91 -54.68 -3.10
N LEU A 11 -45.10 -54.08 -3.14
CA LEU A 11 -45.30 -52.76 -3.75
C LEU A 11 -44.51 -51.67 -3.02
N ARG A 12 -44.47 -51.72 -1.68
CA ARG A 12 -43.65 -50.79 -0.87
C ARG A 12 -42.17 -50.91 -1.21
N ILE A 13 -41.62 -52.12 -1.19
CA ILE A 13 -40.19 -52.37 -1.51
C ILE A 13 -39.88 -51.92 -2.96
N LYS A 14 -40.80 -52.18 -3.91
CA LYS A 14 -40.63 -51.73 -5.30
C LYS A 14 -40.63 -50.21 -5.43
N ALA A 15 -41.50 -49.52 -4.69
CA ALA A 15 -41.55 -48.06 -4.64
C ALA A 15 -40.28 -47.48 -4.01
N GLU A 16 -39.87 -47.98 -2.85
CA GLU A 16 -38.63 -47.58 -2.15
C GLU A 16 -37.40 -47.75 -3.06
N LYS A 17 -37.28 -48.89 -3.75
CA LYS A 17 -36.20 -49.14 -4.70
C LYS A 17 -36.22 -48.17 -5.90
N SER A 18 -37.41 -47.75 -6.34
CA SER A 18 -37.53 -46.77 -7.43
C SER A 18 -37.16 -45.36 -6.97
N VAL A 19 -37.55 -44.99 -5.75
CA VAL A 19 -37.21 -43.71 -5.12
C VAL A 19 -35.70 -43.62 -4.89
N ALA A 20 -35.08 -44.64 -4.29
CA ALA A 20 -33.65 -44.68 -4.05
C ALA A 20 -32.81 -44.50 -5.34
N LYS A 21 -33.26 -45.09 -6.45
CA LYS A 21 -32.60 -44.90 -7.77
C LYS A 21 -32.73 -43.46 -8.28
N MET A 22 -33.88 -42.81 -8.05
CA MET A 22 -34.06 -41.42 -8.44
C MET A 22 -33.25 -40.48 -7.56
N GLU A 23 -33.18 -40.75 -6.25
CA GLU A 23 -32.35 -40.01 -5.30
C GLU A 23 -30.86 -40.12 -5.67
N GLU A 24 -30.34 -41.32 -5.91
CA GLU A 24 -28.95 -41.52 -6.33
C GLU A 24 -28.62 -40.75 -7.61
N LYS A 25 -29.55 -40.73 -8.58
CA LYS A 25 -29.38 -39.96 -9.82
C LYS A 25 -29.42 -38.45 -9.55
N ALA A 26 -30.31 -38.00 -8.67
CA ALA A 26 -30.42 -36.60 -8.30
C ALA A 26 -29.16 -36.12 -7.56
N GLU A 27 -28.63 -36.91 -6.62
CA GLU A 27 -27.38 -36.62 -5.91
C GLU A 27 -26.19 -36.51 -6.85
N LYS A 28 -26.05 -37.45 -7.80
CA LYS A 28 -25.01 -37.39 -8.84
C LYS A 28 -25.12 -36.12 -9.68
N ASN A 29 -26.34 -35.74 -10.07
CA ASN A 29 -26.57 -34.52 -10.83
C ASN A 29 -26.24 -33.26 -10.02
N LEU A 30 -26.62 -33.21 -8.75
CA LEU A 30 -26.30 -32.10 -7.85
C LEU A 30 -24.79 -31.96 -7.65
N LEU A 31 -24.07 -33.08 -7.54
CA LEU A 31 -22.62 -33.06 -7.40
C LEU A 31 -21.93 -32.49 -8.65
N MET A 32 -22.34 -32.93 -9.85
CA MET A 32 -21.84 -32.37 -11.12
C MET A 32 -22.15 -30.87 -11.25
N LEU A 33 -23.35 -30.43 -10.87
CA LEU A 33 -23.72 -29.01 -10.88
C LEU A 33 -22.87 -28.19 -9.90
N CYS A 34 -22.59 -28.72 -8.71
CA CYS A 34 -21.74 -28.06 -7.72
C CYS A 34 -20.29 -27.94 -8.20
N GLU A 35 -19.77 -28.96 -8.89
CA GLU A 35 -18.44 -28.91 -9.53
C GLU A 35 -18.37 -27.87 -10.63
N GLU A 36 -19.35 -27.86 -11.54
CA GLU A 36 -19.40 -26.90 -12.64
C GLU A 36 -19.56 -25.46 -12.12
N LYS A 37 -20.40 -25.25 -11.10
CA LYS A 37 -20.53 -23.95 -10.41
C LYS A 37 -19.18 -23.49 -9.85
N ARG A 38 -18.44 -24.36 -9.17
CA ARG A 38 -17.11 -24.03 -8.63
C ARG A 38 -16.12 -23.69 -9.76
N ARG A 39 -16.15 -24.44 -10.87
CA ARG A 39 -15.32 -24.17 -12.06
C ARG A 39 -15.63 -22.80 -12.65
N GLN A 40 -16.90 -22.47 -12.82
CA GLN A 40 -17.33 -21.19 -13.37
C GLN A 40 -16.99 -20.02 -12.44
N GLN A 41 -17.15 -20.19 -11.13
CA GLN A 41 -16.76 -19.17 -10.16
C GLN A 41 -15.27 -18.87 -10.22
N LYS A 42 -14.40 -19.89 -10.30
CA LYS A 42 -12.94 -19.68 -10.45
C LYS A 42 -12.62 -18.88 -11.71
N LYS A 43 -13.19 -19.27 -12.86
CA LYS A 43 -13.00 -18.55 -14.14
C LYS A 43 -13.47 -17.09 -14.06
N LEU A 44 -14.60 -16.84 -13.39
CA LEU A 44 -15.11 -15.48 -13.21
C LEU A 44 -14.15 -14.63 -12.39
N TRP A 45 -13.57 -15.18 -11.31
CA TRP A 45 -12.59 -14.49 -10.49
C TRP A 45 -11.29 -14.20 -11.24
N GLU A 46 -10.80 -15.17 -12.02
CA GLU A 46 -9.64 -15.01 -12.90
C GLU A 46 -9.86 -13.88 -13.91
N LEU A 47 -10.98 -13.92 -14.64
CA LEU A 47 -11.31 -12.92 -15.65
C LEU A 47 -11.51 -11.53 -15.03
N LYS A 48 -12.19 -11.44 -13.87
CA LYS A 48 -12.34 -10.18 -13.15
C LYS A 48 -11.00 -9.58 -12.73
N ARG A 49 -10.05 -10.43 -12.32
CA ARG A 49 -8.68 -10.01 -11.98
C ARG A 49 -7.94 -9.50 -13.22
N GLU A 50 -8.04 -10.20 -14.35
CA GLU A 50 -7.40 -9.79 -15.61
C GLU A 50 -7.91 -8.43 -16.09
N VAL A 51 -9.23 -8.21 -16.08
CA VAL A 51 -9.82 -6.92 -16.46
C VAL A 51 -9.31 -5.79 -15.57
N LEU A 52 -9.29 -5.98 -14.26
CA LEU A 52 -8.79 -4.97 -13.32
C LEU A 52 -7.29 -4.66 -13.52
N LEU A 53 -6.50 -5.66 -13.92
CA LEU A 53 -5.08 -5.46 -14.23
C LEU A 53 -4.92 -4.65 -15.52
N GLN A 54 -5.64 -4.99 -16.57
CA GLN A 54 -5.63 -4.27 -17.84
C GLN A 54 -6.05 -2.80 -17.66
N GLU A 55 -7.11 -2.54 -16.89
CA GLU A 55 -7.53 -1.16 -16.58
C GLU A 55 -6.45 -0.36 -15.85
N ARG A 56 -5.69 -1.01 -14.95
CA ARG A 56 -4.58 -0.35 -14.25
C ARG A 56 -3.39 -0.09 -15.17
N GLU A 57 -3.04 -1.05 -16.01
CA GLU A 57 -1.97 -0.90 -17.00
C GLU A 57 -2.29 0.23 -17.98
N GLN A 58 -3.54 0.30 -18.45
CA GLN A 58 -3.98 1.38 -19.33
C GLN A 58 -3.85 2.75 -18.65
N LYS A 59 -4.36 2.90 -17.41
CA LYS A 59 -4.23 4.15 -16.65
C LYS A 59 -2.78 4.55 -16.43
N LEU A 60 -1.89 3.58 -16.20
CA LEU A 60 -0.46 3.82 -16.01
C LEU A 60 0.20 4.25 -17.33
N SER A 61 -0.15 3.63 -18.46
CA SER A 61 0.30 4.05 -19.79
C SER A 61 -0.15 5.48 -20.09
N GLU A 62 -1.42 5.81 -19.90
CA GLU A 62 -1.94 7.16 -20.12
C GLU A 62 -1.25 8.22 -19.25
N ALA A 63 -0.90 7.87 -18.01
CA ALA A 63 -0.14 8.76 -17.13
C ALA A 63 1.30 8.95 -17.62
N LEU A 64 1.93 7.88 -18.11
CA LEU A 64 3.29 7.90 -18.65
C LEU A 64 3.35 8.72 -19.95
N ASP A 65 2.36 8.59 -20.82
CA ASP A 65 2.25 9.39 -22.05
C ASP A 65 2.14 10.89 -21.73
N LYS A 66 1.32 11.26 -20.73
CA LYS A 66 1.23 12.64 -20.25
C LYS A 66 2.56 13.16 -19.68
N GLN A 67 3.29 12.32 -18.93
CA GLN A 67 4.61 12.70 -18.42
C GLN A 67 5.61 12.93 -19.56
N ILE A 68 5.61 12.07 -20.57
CA ILE A 68 6.45 12.23 -21.77
C ILE A 68 6.09 13.53 -22.48
N GLU A 69 4.81 13.83 -22.70
CA GLU A 69 4.36 15.05 -23.36
C GLU A 69 4.85 16.31 -22.63
N VAL A 70 4.76 16.32 -21.29
CA VAL A 70 5.22 17.46 -20.47
C VAL A 70 6.75 17.57 -20.44
N LEU A 71 7.47 16.46 -20.39
CA LEU A 71 8.93 16.45 -20.29
C LEU A 71 9.63 16.70 -21.63
N THR A 72 9.02 16.33 -22.76
CA THR A 72 9.65 16.44 -24.08
C THR A 72 10.08 17.88 -24.42
N PRO A 73 9.26 18.92 -24.21
CA PRO A 73 9.69 20.31 -24.43
C PRO A 73 10.83 20.74 -23.49
N LEU A 74 10.84 20.25 -22.25
CA LEU A 74 11.87 20.59 -21.26
C LEU A 74 13.24 20.07 -21.68
N VAL A 75 13.34 18.92 -22.34
CA VAL A 75 14.62 18.38 -22.83
C VAL A 75 15.31 19.38 -23.75
N ALA A 76 14.58 19.97 -24.70
CA ALA A 76 15.13 20.96 -25.62
C ALA A 76 15.56 22.26 -24.89
N VAL A 77 14.80 22.69 -23.88
CA VAL A 77 15.14 23.85 -23.05
C VAL A 77 16.38 23.58 -22.21
N CYS A 78 16.48 22.42 -21.57
CA CYS A 78 17.64 22.01 -20.77
C CYS A 78 18.91 21.93 -21.62
N GLN A 79 18.81 21.45 -22.86
CA GLN A 79 19.94 21.41 -23.78
C GLN A 79 20.44 22.82 -24.13
N LYS A 80 19.53 23.72 -24.51
CA LYS A 80 19.86 25.13 -24.77
C LYS A 80 20.44 25.82 -23.54
N PHE A 81 19.84 25.62 -22.38
CA PHE A 81 20.34 26.17 -21.12
C PHE A 81 21.77 25.68 -20.81
N LYS A 82 22.06 24.40 -21.04
CA LYS A 82 23.41 23.83 -20.86
C LYS A 82 24.45 24.49 -21.77
N GLU A 83 24.09 24.75 -23.03
CA GLU A 83 24.96 25.45 -23.98
C GLU A 83 25.17 26.92 -23.59
N GLN A 84 24.09 27.62 -23.22
CA GLN A 84 24.15 28.99 -22.72
C GLN A 84 24.99 29.11 -21.46
N TYR A 85 24.83 28.18 -20.51
CA TYR A 85 25.61 28.16 -19.29
C TYR A 85 27.11 27.94 -19.56
N LYS A 86 27.46 27.04 -20.49
CA LYS A 86 28.85 26.87 -20.91
C LYS A 86 29.42 28.16 -21.51
N SER A 87 28.71 28.76 -22.47
CA SER A 87 29.14 30.02 -23.09
C SER A 87 29.29 31.16 -22.08
N PHE A 88 28.38 31.24 -21.10
CA PHE A 88 28.48 32.20 -20.01
C PHE A 88 29.70 31.92 -19.12
N ALA A 89 29.94 30.66 -18.73
CA ALA A 89 31.10 30.28 -17.94
C ALA A 89 32.41 30.61 -18.67
N ASP A 90 32.49 30.31 -19.97
CA ASP A 90 33.66 30.62 -20.80
C ASP A 90 33.88 32.14 -20.92
N SER A 91 32.80 32.91 -21.09
CA SER A 91 32.88 34.38 -21.15
C SER A 91 33.28 34.99 -19.82
N LEU A 92 32.75 34.47 -18.71
CA LEU A 92 33.13 34.89 -17.36
C LEU A 92 34.58 34.56 -17.07
N ASP A 93 35.04 33.38 -17.48
CA ASP A 93 36.44 32.96 -17.32
C ASP A 93 37.37 33.82 -18.18
N ALA A 94 37.02 34.09 -19.44
CA ALA A 94 37.76 35.04 -20.28
C ALA A 94 37.83 36.43 -19.65
N THR A 95 36.70 36.94 -19.15
CA THR A 95 36.65 38.24 -18.45
C THR A 95 37.52 38.23 -17.19
N ARG A 96 37.57 37.12 -16.44
CA ARG A 96 38.44 36.97 -15.27
C ARG A 96 39.93 36.93 -15.64
N HIS A 97 40.28 36.38 -16.80
CA HIS A 97 41.65 36.37 -17.31
C HIS A 97 42.08 37.72 -17.90
N GLU A 98 41.16 38.45 -18.52
CA GLU A 98 41.38 39.79 -19.06
C GLU A 98 41.36 40.90 -18.01
N LEU A 99 40.53 40.76 -16.96
CA LEU A 99 40.57 41.63 -15.80
C LEU A 99 41.86 41.34 -15.02
N PRO A 100 42.81 42.27 -14.96
CA PRO A 100 43.97 42.09 -14.11
C PRO A 100 43.48 42.18 -12.66
N ILE A 101 43.30 41.02 -12.01
CA ILE A 101 43.11 40.92 -10.55
C ILE A 101 44.29 41.58 -9.80
N LYS A 102 45.36 41.94 -10.51
CA LYS A 102 46.55 42.57 -9.96
C LYS A 102 46.43 44.06 -9.64
N ASN A 103 45.40 44.79 -10.06
CA ASN A 103 45.25 46.20 -9.66
C ASN A 103 43.79 46.63 -9.58
N ILE A 104 43.13 46.39 -8.43
CA ILE A 104 42.01 47.26 -8.05
C ILE A 104 42.65 48.63 -7.79
N HIS A 105 42.59 49.53 -8.76
CA HIS A 105 42.93 50.93 -8.54
C HIS A 105 41.85 51.50 -7.61
N ILE A 106 42.17 51.59 -6.33
CA ILE A 106 41.36 52.33 -5.37
C ILE A 106 41.68 53.80 -5.63
N GLU A 107 40.75 54.50 -6.26
CA GLU A 107 40.89 55.93 -6.53
C GLU A 107 40.74 56.70 -5.20
N GLY A 108 41.81 57.32 -4.73
CA GLY A 108 41.89 58.00 -3.43
C GLY A 108 42.79 57.32 -2.40
N ASP A 109 42.81 57.85 -1.17
CA ASP A 109 43.62 57.28 -0.08
C ASP A 109 43.05 55.92 0.36
N LYS A 110 43.88 54.87 0.22
CA LYS A 110 43.52 53.48 0.55
C LYS A 110 42.97 53.34 1.96
N GLN A 111 43.48 54.13 2.91
CA GLN A 111 43.03 54.06 4.30
C GLN A 111 41.58 54.52 4.44
N THR A 112 41.22 55.64 3.81
CA THR A 112 39.84 56.15 3.82
C THR A 112 38.82 55.18 3.21
N TYR A 113 39.21 54.48 2.14
CA TYR A 113 38.37 53.46 1.51
C TYR A 113 38.17 52.25 2.43
N LEU A 114 39.23 51.75 3.06
CA LEU A 114 39.15 50.63 4.00
C LEU A 114 38.31 50.99 5.24
N ASP A 115 38.42 52.22 5.72
CA ASP A 115 37.63 52.72 6.84
C ASP A 115 36.14 52.79 6.48
N GLU A 116 35.80 53.28 5.28
CA GLU A 116 34.41 53.34 4.81
C GLU A 116 33.84 51.94 4.55
N LEU A 117 34.63 51.05 3.94
CA LEU A 117 34.25 49.65 3.75
C LEU A 117 33.98 48.96 5.10
N GLY A 118 34.83 49.22 6.11
CA GLY A 118 34.64 48.71 7.46
C GLY A 118 33.33 49.18 8.11
N LYS A 119 32.95 50.46 7.88
CA LYS A 119 31.66 50.98 8.33
C LYS A 119 30.48 50.30 7.63
N GLN A 120 30.51 50.19 6.30
CA GLN A 120 29.43 49.55 5.53
C GLN A 120 29.27 48.07 5.91
N LEU A 121 30.38 47.37 6.17
CA LEU A 121 30.36 45.98 6.61
C LEU A 121 29.77 45.84 8.01
N SER A 122 30.10 46.76 8.92
CA SER A 122 29.50 46.83 10.26
C SER A 122 27.99 47.12 10.22
N ILE A 123 27.55 48.01 9.33
CA ILE A 123 26.12 48.30 9.10
C ILE A 123 25.40 47.06 8.58
N THR A 124 25.99 46.39 7.58
CA THR A 124 25.42 45.18 6.98
C THR A 124 25.31 44.05 8.00
N GLN A 125 26.32 43.87 8.87
CA GLN A 125 26.29 42.88 9.94
C GLN A 125 25.17 43.16 10.96
N LYS A 126 24.95 44.43 11.33
CA LYS A 126 23.83 44.81 12.21
C LYS A 126 22.48 44.55 11.55
N LEU A 127 22.30 44.96 10.30
CA LEU A 127 21.07 44.70 9.53
C LEU A 127 20.81 43.19 9.35
N LEU A 128 21.83 42.39 9.08
CA LEU A 128 21.71 40.92 9.01
C LEU A 128 21.27 40.33 10.35
N THR A 129 21.78 40.86 11.47
CA THR A 129 21.39 40.41 12.81
C THR A 129 19.96 40.83 13.16
N GLU A 130 19.48 41.97 12.63
CA GLU A 130 18.08 42.42 12.78
C GLU A 130 17.11 41.63 11.87
N ILE A 131 17.53 41.29 10.65
CA ILE A 131 16.72 40.54 9.67
C ILE A 131 16.69 39.04 9.98
N MET A 132 17.72 38.50 10.64
CA MET A 132 17.76 37.14 11.13
C MET A 132 17.46 37.12 12.64
N PRO A 133 16.17 37.14 13.07
CA PRO A 133 15.86 36.87 14.46
C PRO A 133 16.43 35.49 14.81
N ASN A 134 17.17 35.41 15.93
CA ASN A 134 17.88 34.20 16.36
C ASN A 134 17.02 32.95 16.14
N PRO A 135 17.29 32.14 15.10
CA PRO A 135 16.43 31.00 14.75
C PRO A 135 16.50 29.90 15.83
N SER A 136 17.39 30.05 16.80
CA SER A 136 17.66 29.10 17.88
C SER A 136 16.45 28.80 18.77
N GLU A 137 15.60 29.77 19.11
CA GLU A 137 14.54 29.53 20.09
C GLU A 137 13.33 28.83 19.46
N ASP A 138 12.92 29.25 18.27
CA ASP A 138 11.81 28.64 17.53
C ASP A 138 12.19 27.25 17.00
N ILE A 139 13.43 27.06 16.55
CA ILE A 139 13.94 25.73 16.17
C ILE A 139 14.01 24.81 17.38
N ALA A 140 14.42 25.29 18.56
CA ALA A 140 14.45 24.49 19.78
C ALA A 140 13.03 24.07 20.23
N LYS A 141 12.05 24.98 20.15
CA LYS A 141 10.64 24.69 20.45
C LYS A 141 10.04 23.69 19.44
N ALA A 142 10.31 23.88 18.14
CA ALA A 142 9.86 22.97 17.10
C ALA A 142 10.48 21.57 17.26
N HIS A 143 11.76 21.50 17.63
CA HIS A 143 12.44 20.24 17.92
C HIS A 143 11.86 19.55 19.16
N GLY A 144 11.51 20.29 20.21
CA GLY A 144 10.80 19.77 21.38
C GLY A 144 9.46 19.14 21.01
N ALA A 145 8.63 19.87 20.25
CA ALA A 145 7.33 19.39 19.79
C ALA A 145 7.43 18.15 18.87
N LEU A 146 8.46 18.09 18.01
CA LEU A 146 8.71 16.91 17.17
C LEU A 146 9.06 15.68 18.00
N LYS A 147 9.83 15.85 19.07
CA LYS A 147 10.21 14.75 19.97
C LYS A 147 8.99 14.22 20.74
N GLU A 148 8.13 15.10 21.25
CA GLU A 148 6.87 14.69 21.90
C GLU A 148 5.96 13.92 20.93
N LEU A 149 5.84 14.40 19.68
CA LEU A 149 5.07 13.71 18.65
C LEU A 149 5.63 12.32 18.33
N GLU A 150 6.96 12.18 18.28
CA GLU A 150 7.62 10.90 18.09
C GLU A 150 7.29 9.92 19.22
N GLU A 151 7.39 10.36 20.48
CA GLU A 151 7.08 9.53 21.65
C GLU A 151 5.63 9.07 21.66
N VAL A 152 4.67 9.96 21.37
CA VAL A 152 3.23 9.62 21.27
C VAL A 152 2.98 8.63 20.13
N SER A 153 3.61 8.82 18.96
CA SER A 153 3.49 7.92 17.82
C SER A 153 4.01 6.51 18.14
N GLN A 154 5.15 6.41 18.82
CA GLN A 154 5.70 5.13 19.25
C GLN A 154 4.79 4.41 20.26
N GLN A 155 4.18 5.14 21.20
CA GLN A 155 3.21 4.58 22.15
C GLN A 155 1.96 4.06 21.43
N LEU A 156 1.40 4.86 20.51
CA LEU A 156 0.24 4.47 19.71
C LEU A 156 0.52 3.19 18.90
N ASN A 157 1.69 3.13 18.24
CA ASN A 157 2.06 1.97 17.44
C ASN A 157 2.17 0.69 18.28
N LYS A 158 2.78 0.77 19.47
CA LYS A 158 2.84 -0.36 20.42
C LYS A 158 1.43 -0.78 20.87
N GLY A 159 0.56 0.19 21.16
CA GLY A 159 -0.84 -0.06 21.52
C GLY A 159 -1.61 -0.76 20.40
N LEU A 160 -1.42 -0.34 19.15
CA LEU A 160 -2.05 -0.92 17.98
C LEU A 160 -1.58 -2.37 17.75
N GLN A 161 -0.28 -2.64 17.84
CA GLN A 161 0.26 -4.00 17.73
C GLN A 161 -0.30 -4.94 18.79
N ARG A 162 -0.43 -4.44 20.04
CA ARG A 162 -1.04 -5.20 21.12
C ARG A 162 -2.51 -5.51 20.84
N SER A 163 -3.30 -4.51 20.48
CA SER A 163 -4.72 -4.67 20.16
C SER A 163 -4.93 -5.63 18.99
N PHE A 164 -4.10 -5.54 17.94
CA PHE A 164 -4.13 -6.46 16.81
C PHE A 164 -3.90 -7.91 17.25
N THR A 165 -2.93 -8.13 18.13
CA THR A 165 -2.63 -9.47 18.68
C THR A 165 -3.81 -10.00 19.52
N GLU A 166 -4.41 -9.15 20.36
CA GLU A 166 -5.57 -9.50 21.17
C GLU A 166 -6.78 -9.88 20.29
N VAL A 167 -7.08 -9.11 19.25
CA VAL A 167 -8.14 -9.40 18.28
C VAL A 167 -7.88 -10.71 17.52
N GLN A 168 -6.63 -10.95 17.11
CA GLN A 168 -6.25 -12.20 16.44
C GLN A 168 -6.46 -13.43 17.34
N ASN A 169 -6.08 -13.32 18.62
CA ASN A 169 -6.29 -14.37 19.60
C ASN A 169 -7.79 -14.63 19.83
N LEU A 170 -8.58 -13.59 20.06
CA LEU A 170 -10.04 -13.67 20.20
C LEU A 170 -10.70 -14.33 18.97
N ALA A 171 -10.28 -13.95 17.76
CA ALA A 171 -10.80 -14.56 16.54
C ALA A 171 -10.46 -16.06 16.45
N SER A 172 -9.26 -16.45 16.89
CA SER A 172 -8.85 -17.85 16.93
C SER A 172 -9.66 -18.66 17.95
N GLU A 173 -9.94 -18.09 19.12
CA GLU A 173 -10.75 -18.70 20.17
C GLU A 173 -12.21 -18.85 19.72
N ALA A 174 -12.80 -17.82 19.14
CA ALA A 174 -14.16 -17.88 18.59
C ALA A 174 -14.27 -18.93 17.48
N SER A 175 -13.26 -19.00 16.59
CA SER A 175 -13.23 -20.02 15.53
C SER A 175 -13.13 -21.44 16.11
N LYS A 176 -12.31 -21.61 17.16
CA LYS A 176 -12.18 -22.88 17.87
C LYS A 176 -13.49 -23.26 18.56
N GLU A 177 -14.15 -22.32 19.23
CA GLU A 177 -15.45 -22.54 19.90
C GLU A 177 -16.52 -22.96 18.89
N VAL A 178 -16.64 -22.25 17.76
CA VAL A 178 -17.57 -22.63 16.68
C VAL A 178 -17.26 -24.01 16.14
N SER A 179 -15.97 -24.35 15.95
CA SER A 179 -15.56 -25.69 15.49
C SER A 179 -15.94 -26.78 16.49
N LEU A 180 -15.70 -26.57 17.79
CA LEU A 180 -16.04 -27.52 18.86
C LEU A 180 -17.57 -27.66 19.00
N HIS A 181 -18.31 -26.57 18.89
CA HIS A 181 -19.77 -26.60 18.91
C HIS A 181 -20.32 -27.41 17.73
N ASN A 182 -19.83 -27.15 16.52
CA ASN A 182 -20.23 -27.90 15.33
C ASN A 182 -19.88 -29.40 15.46
N GLN A 183 -18.70 -29.71 16.01
CA GLN A 183 -18.31 -31.09 16.33
C GLN A 183 -19.30 -31.73 17.30
N ALA A 184 -19.63 -31.09 18.42
CA ALA A 184 -20.57 -31.61 19.41
C ALA A 184 -21.96 -31.90 18.80
N VAL A 185 -22.48 -30.98 17.98
CA VAL A 185 -23.76 -31.17 17.26
C VAL A 185 -23.69 -32.34 16.27
N CYS A 186 -22.55 -32.52 15.59
CA CYS A 186 -22.38 -33.63 14.66
C CYS A 186 -22.31 -34.98 15.38
N GLU A 187 -21.58 -35.04 16.49
CA GLU A 187 -21.44 -36.23 17.35
C GLU A 187 -22.78 -36.62 17.99
N GLU A 188 -23.59 -35.66 18.43
CA GLU A 188 -24.93 -35.90 18.98
C GLU A 188 -25.88 -36.46 17.91
N LYS A 189 -25.81 -35.96 16.67
CA LYS A 189 -26.71 -36.36 15.60
C LYS A 189 -26.38 -37.72 14.97
N HIS A 190 -25.10 -38.08 14.87
CA HIS A 190 -24.66 -39.27 14.13
C HIS A 190 -23.99 -40.34 15.01
N GLY A 191 -23.74 -40.03 16.29
CA GLY A 191 -23.08 -40.92 17.24
C GLY A 191 -21.55 -40.88 17.14
N VAL A 192 -20.90 -40.83 18.30
CA VAL A 192 -19.44 -40.64 18.43
C VAL A 192 -18.63 -41.68 17.68
N ASP A 193 -19.07 -42.94 17.65
CA ASP A 193 -18.33 -44.02 16.99
C ASP A 193 -18.30 -43.88 15.47
N VAL A 194 -19.38 -43.37 14.86
CA VAL A 194 -19.45 -43.10 13.41
C VAL A 194 -18.57 -41.89 13.05
N VAL A 195 -18.66 -40.82 13.83
CA VAL A 195 -17.95 -39.57 13.56
C VAL A 195 -16.43 -39.70 13.79
N LYS A 196 -15.99 -40.54 14.75
CA LYS A 196 -14.55 -40.86 14.94
C LYS A 196 -13.88 -41.38 13.66
N HIS A 197 -14.60 -42.17 12.86
CA HIS A 197 -14.06 -42.66 11.60
C HIS A 197 -13.86 -41.51 10.59
N TRP A 198 -14.60 -40.41 10.68
CA TRP A 198 -14.44 -39.24 9.82
C TRP A 198 -13.29 -38.32 10.26
N TYR A 199 -13.01 -38.24 11.56
CA TYR A 199 -11.93 -37.40 12.10
C TYR A 199 -10.54 -38.03 12.00
N PHE A 200 -10.47 -39.36 12.09
CA PHE A 200 -9.20 -40.10 12.22
C PHE A 200 -9.00 -41.15 11.10
N SER A 201 -9.64 -40.96 9.94
CA SER A 201 -9.34 -41.72 8.72
C SER A 201 -7.89 -41.51 8.26
#